data_AF-A0AA95DZE4-F1
#
_entry.id   AF-A0AA95DZE4-F1
#
_cell.length_a   1.000
_cell.length_b   1.000
_cell.length_c   1.000
_cell.angle_alpha   90.00
_cell.angle_beta   90.00
_cell.angle_gamma   90.00
#
_symmetry.space_group_name_H-M   'P 1'
#
loop_
_entity.id
_entity.type
_entity.pdbx_description
1 polymer ?
#
loop_
_entity_poly.entity_id
_entity_poly.type
_entity_poly.pdbx_seq_one_letter_code
_entity_poly.pdbx_strand_id
1 'polypeptide(L)' 'MLEGNEIEGAVILRFPDMAAARDWYNSPVYQEALQHRLKGANYRAFIIEGVEDAI' A
#
# COMPACT_ATOMS: atom_id res chain seq x y z
N MET A 1 -7.81 19.07 -0.67
CA MET A 1 -7.13 18.52 0.53
C MET A 1 -8.18 18.24 1.59
N LEU A 2 -8.13 17.08 2.26
CA LEU A 2 -9.18 16.58 3.16
C LEU A 2 -8.62 15.59 4.23
N GLU A 3 -7.66 15.81 5.13
CA GLU A 3 -6.89 16.96 5.69
C GLU A 3 -5.37 16.62 5.69
N GLY A 4 -4.46 17.62 5.69
CA GLY A 4 -2.98 17.42 5.75
C GLY A 4 -2.17 18.35 4.84
N ASN A 5 -0.98 17.95 4.38
CA ASN A 5 -0.31 18.59 3.23
C ASN A 5 -0.88 18.05 1.92
N GLU A 6 -0.67 18.75 0.80
CA GLU A 6 -1.09 18.24 -0.52
C GLU A 6 -0.31 16.98 -0.89
N ILE A 7 -0.96 16.07 -1.61
CA ILE A 7 -0.35 14.87 -2.20
C ILE A 7 -0.64 14.84 -3.69
N GLU A 8 0.29 14.31 -4.48
CA GLU A 8 0.14 14.15 -5.93
C GLU A 8 -0.81 13.00 -6.30
N GLY A 9 -0.99 12.02 -5.41
CA GLY A 9 -1.88 10.89 -5.64
C GLY A 9 -1.92 9.87 -4.50
N ALA A 10 -2.89 8.97 -4.57
CA ALA A 10 -3.06 7.85 -3.65
C ALA A 10 -3.37 6.56 -4.42
N VAL A 11 -2.92 5.42 -3.87
CA VAL A 11 -3.19 4.09 -4.42
C VAL A 11 -3.81 3.23 -3.32
N ILE A 12 -4.91 2.54 -3.64
CA ILE A 12 -5.60 1.60 -2.74
C ILE A 12 -5.63 0.24 -3.41
N LEU A 13 -5.11 -0.78 -2.74
CA LEU A 13 -5.12 -2.18 -3.18
C LEU A 13 -5.98 -2.98 -2.22
N ARG A 14 -6.83 -3.88 -2.75
CA ARG A 14 -7.60 -4.85 -1.96
C ARG A 14 -7.01 -6.24 -2.18
N PHE A 15 -6.80 -6.95 -1.07
CA PHE A 15 -6.40 -8.35 -1.05
C PHE A 15 -7.51 -9.20 -0.43
N PRO A 16 -7.50 -10.52 -0.66
CA PRO A 16 -8.44 -11.43 0.00
C PRO A 16 -8.31 -11.43 1.53
N ASP A 17 -7.08 -11.35 2.05
CA ASP A 17 -6.74 -11.30 3.48
C ASP A 17 -5.37 -10.63 3.72
N MET A 18 -4.97 -10.48 4.99
CA MET A 18 -3.67 -9.92 5.37
C MET A 18 -2.46 -10.75 4.94
N ALA A 19 -2.60 -12.08 4.86
CA ALA A 19 -1.51 -12.95 4.44
C ALA A 19 -1.18 -12.71 2.97
N ALA A 20 -2.19 -12.66 2.11
CA ALA A 20 -2.04 -12.36 0.68
C ALA A 20 -1.41 -10.98 0.44
N ALA A 21 -1.78 -9.96 1.23
CA ALA A 21 -1.16 -8.64 1.14
C ALA A 21 0.34 -8.67 1.51
N ARG A 22 0.69 -9.44 2.56
CA ARG A 22 2.07 -9.59 3.02
C ARG A 22 2.92 -10.40 2.04
N ASP A 23 2.37 -11.46 1.49
CA ASP A 23 3.02 -12.31 0.49
C ASP A 23 3.27 -11.55 -0.81
N TRP A 24 2.30 -10.75 -1.26
CA TRP A 24 2.50 -9.85 -2.39
C TRP A 24 3.66 -8.88 -2.14
N TYR A 25 3.67 -8.21 -0.99
CA TYR A 25 4.74 -7.25 -0.65
C TYR A 25 6.11 -7.94 -0.56
N ASN A 26 6.18 -9.16 -0.03
CA ASN A 26 7.44 -9.90 0.12
C ASN A 26 7.84 -10.70 -1.14
N SER A 27 7.02 -10.71 -2.18
CA SER A 27 7.30 -11.47 -3.39
C SER A 27 8.58 -10.99 -4.08
N PRO A 28 9.37 -11.89 -4.69
CA PRO A 28 10.62 -11.50 -5.38
C PRO A 28 10.39 -10.44 -6.46
N VAL A 29 9.29 -10.58 -7.22
CA VAL A 29 8.94 -9.66 -8.32
C VAL A 29 8.59 -8.27 -7.78
N TYR A 30 7.83 -8.18 -6.69
CA TYR A 30 7.52 -6.87 -6.10
C TYR A 30 8.74 -6.25 -5.43
N GLN A 31 9.59 -7.04 -4.77
CA GLN A 31 10.83 -6.55 -4.17
C GLN A 31 11.81 -6.03 -5.23
N GLU A 32 11.90 -6.67 -6.39
CA GLU A 32 12.64 -6.14 -7.53
C GLU A 32 12.04 -4.82 -8.03
N ALA A 33 10.72 -4.69 -8.12
CA ALA A 33 10.08 -3.43 -8.52
C ALA A 33 10.16 -2.31 -7.45
N LEU A 34 10.25 -2.68 -6.16
CA LEU A 34 10.17 -1.76 -5.02
C LEU A 34 11.25 -0.68 -5.07
N GLN A 35 12.44 -1.02 -5.57
CA GLN A 35 13.56 -0.08 -5.68
C GLN A 35 13.24 1.12 -6.58
N HIS A 36 12.41 0.95 -7.61
CA HIS A 36 11.97 2.05 -8.47
C HIS A 36 10.95 2.92 -7.74
N ARG A 37 10.02 2.30 -7.01
CA ARG A 37 9.04 3.00 -6.20
C ARG A 37 9.75 3.92 -5.20
N LEU A 38 10.73 3.40 -4.46
CA LEU A 38 11.48 4.14 -3.43
C LEU A 38 12.23 5.35 -3.97
N LYS A 39 12.64 5.31 -5.24
CA LYS A 39 13.32 6.44 -5.92
C LYS A 39 12.33 7.44 -6.54
N GLY A 40 11.07 7.06 -6.69
CA GLY A 40 10.06 7.84 -7.41
C GLY A 40 9.44 8.97 -6.59
N ALA A 41 9.26 8.79 -5.27
CA ALA A 41 8.61 9.78 -4.41
C ALA A 41 8.82 9.52 -2.91
N ASN A 42 8.54 10.53 -2.09
CA ASN A 42 8.39 10.39 -0.65
C ASN A 42 6.93 10.07 -0.31
N TYR A 43 6.66 8.90 0.26
CA TYR A 43 5.30 8.48 0.58
C TYR A 43 5.28 7.62 1.85
N ARG A 44 4.07 7.37 2.36
CA ARG A 44 3.81 6.39 3.41
C ARG A 44 3.01 5.23 2.82
N ALA A 45 3.26 4.02 3.30
CA ALA A 45 2.53 2.83 2.90
C ALA A 45 2.13 2.05 4.16
N PHE A 46 0.92 1.54 4.16
CA PHE A 46 0.35 0.77 5.25
C PHE A 46 -0.37 -0.44 4.66
N ILE A 47 -0.32 -1.57 5.37
CA ILE A 47 -1.24 -2.68 5.15
C ILE A 47 -2.18 -2.65 6.35
N ILE A 48 -3.48 -2.56 6.09
CA ILE A 48 -4.52 -2.37 7.10
C ILE A 48 -5.44 -3.58 7.01
N GLU A 49 -5.65 -4.26 8.14
CA GLU A 49 -6.63 -5.34 8.26
C GLU A 49 -8.04 -4.75 8.10
N GLY A 50 -8.86 -5.42 7.29
CA GLY A 50 -10.25 -4.99 7.08
C GLY A 50 -11.08 -5.23 8.34
N VAL A 51 -12.14 -4.44 8.51
CA VAL A 51 -13.19 -4.76 9.48
C VAL A 51 -14.33 -5.45 8.74
N GLU A 52 -14.90 -6.50 9.33
CA GLU A 52 -16.20 -7.03 8.89
C GLU A 52 -17.26 -5.98 9.20
N ASP A 53 -17.97 -5.54 8.16
CA ASP A 53 -19.02 -4.50 8.11
C ASP A 53 -19.02 -3.47 9.26
N ALA A 54 -18.65 -2.23 8.91
CA ALA A 54 -18.89 -1.08 9.77
C ALA A 54 -20.41 -0.96 10.04
N ILE A 55 -20.78 -1.08 11.32
CA ILE A 55 -22.12 -0.76 11.84
C ILE A 55 -22.56 0.61 11.34
#